data_AF-A0A558BY78-F1
#
_entry.id   AF-A0A558BY78-F1
#
_cell.length_a   1.000
_cell.length_b   1.000
_cell.length_c   1.000
_cell.angle_alpha   90.00
_cell.angle_beta   90.00
_cell.angle_gamma   90.00
#
_symmetry.space_group_name_H-M   'P 1'
#
loop_
_entity.id
_entity.type
_entity.pdbx_description
1 polymer ?
#
loop_
_entity_poly.entity_id
_entity_poly.type
_entity_poly.pdbx_seq_one_letter_code
_entity_poly.pdbx_strand_id
1 'polypeptide(L)' 'MADQLQQVEKVLPEDIARTFEAAVNVFQGKTEHMDDLLKNGGTLLRKVSKNFSSTQMILGVAALAVVSIIVINRASQDE' A
#
# COMPACT_ATOMS: atom_id res chain seq x y z
N MET A 1 -2.75 17.06 -17.45
CA MET A 1 -3.34 16.30 -16.31
C MET A 1 -3.34 14.77 -16.53
N ALA A 2 -2.85 14.25 -17.66
CA ALA A 2 -2.78 12.80 -17.92
C ALA A 2 -1.46 12.15 -17.43
N ASP A 3 -0.35 12.89 -17.39
CA ASP A 3 0.98 12.36 -17.03
C ASP A 3 1.13 11.80 -15.61
N GLN A 4 0.30 12.23 -14.65
CA GLN A 4 0.44 11.77 -13.25
C GLN A 4 -0.01 10.32 -13.04
N LEU A 5 -0.88 9.80 -13.90
CA LEU A 5 -1.30 8.40 -13.84
C LEU A 5 -0.19 7.45 -14.35
N GLN A 6 0.68 7.95 -15.23
CA GLN A 6 1.71 7.14 -15.88
C GLN A 6 2.90 6.82 -14.95
N GLN A 7 3.09 7.59 -13.86
CA GLN A 7 4.12 7.27 -12.86
C GLN A 7 3.72 6.14 -11.92
N VAL A 8 2.41 5.88 -11.76
CA VAL A 8 1.90 4.71 -11.04
C VAL A 8 2.29 3.43 -11.78
N GLU A 9 2.42 3.49 -13.11
CA GLU A 9 2.78 2.37 -13.99
C GLU A 9 4.20 1.81 -13.76
N LYS A 10 5.11 2.58 -13.14
CA LYS A 10 6.47 2.11 -12.79
C LYS A 10 6.51 1.21 -11.55
N VAL A 11 5.42 1.17 -10.79
CA VAL A 11 5.19 0.11 -9.82
C VAL A 11 4.35 -0.94 -10.53
N LEU A 12 4.94 -2.10 -10.85
CA LEU A 12 4.17 -3.15 -11.49
C LEU A 12 2.99 -3.51 -10.58
N PRO A 13 1.75 -3.56 -11.10
CA PRO A 13 0.57 -3.93 -10.30
C PRO A 13 0.72 -5.30 -9.64
N GLU A 14 1.50 -6.19 -10.26
CA GLU A 14 1.89 -7.49 -9.70
C GLU A 14 2.76 -7.38 -8.44
N ASP A 15 3.68 -6.42 -8.37
CA ASP A 15 4.56 -6.21 -7.20
C ASP A 15 3.74 -5.74 -5.99
N ILE A 16 2.75 -4.87 -6.24
CA ILE A 16 1.82 -4.41 -5.20
C ILE A 16 0.96 -5.59 -4.73
N ALA A 17 0.38 -6.35 -5.65
CA ALA A 17 -0.48 -7.49 -5.32
C ALA A 17 0.26 -8.53 -4.46
N ARG A 18 1.48 -8.94 -4.84
CA ARG A 18 2.27 -9.89 -4.05
C ARG A 18 2.62 -9.36 -2.66
N THR A 19 2.94 -8.07 -2.55
CA THR A 19 3.26 -7.46 -1.25
C THR A 19 2.01 -7.37 -0.37
N PHE A 20 0.86 -7.08 -0.96
CA PHE A 20 -0.41 -7.04 -0.25
C PHE A 20 -0.84 -8.43 0.22
N GLU A 21 -0.70 -9.44 -0.64
CA GLU A 21 -1.00 -10.83 -0.31
C GLU A 21 -0.08 -11.34 0.80
N ALA A 22 1.22 -11.06 0.72
CA ALA A 22 2.16 -11.38 1.77
C ALA A 22 1.84 -10.61 3.08
N ALA A 23 1.38 -9.35 3.00
CA ALA A 23 0.96 -8.55 4.16
C ALA A 23 -0.20 -9.22 4.88
N VAL A 24 -1.25 -9.52 4.11
CA VAL A 24 -2.44 -10.20 4.59
C VAL A 24 -2.08 -11.55 5.22
N ASN A 25 -1.24 -12.34 4.58
CA ASN A 25 -0.82 -13.65 5.10
C ASN A 25 -0.06 -13.53 6.44
N VAL A 26 0.82 -12.53 6.59
CA VAL A 26 1.52 -12.29 7.86
C VAL A 26 0.57 -11.78 8.94
N PHE A 27 -0.38 -10.90 8.62
CA PHE A 27 -1.44 -10.49 9.56
C PHE A 27 -2.33 -11.66 9.99
N GLN A 28 -2.46 -12.70 9.16
CA GLN A 28 -3.14 -13.96 9.49
C GLN A 28 -2.27 -14.96 10.28
N GLY A 29 -1.05 -14.57 10.69
CA GLY A 29 -0.15 -15.38 11.52
C GLY A 29 0.84 -16.26 10.74
N LYS A 30 0.87 -16.20 9.40
CA LYS A 30 1.86 -16.91 8.57
C LYS A 30 3.14 -16.09 8.45
N THR A 31 4.00 -16.17 9.46
CA THR A 31 5.27 -15.43 9.53
C THR A 31 6.31 -15.85 8.48
N GLU A 32 6.07 -16.93 7.73
CA GLU A 32 6.90 -17.39 6.62
C GLU A 32 7.03 -16.35 5.48
N HIS A 33 6.02 -15.49 5.32
CA HIS A 33 6.01 -14.44 4.30
C HIS A 33 6.58 -13.10 4.79
N MET A 34 7.09 -13.04 6.04
CA MET A 34 7.61 -11.82 6.64
C MET A 34 8.87 -11.31 5.92
N ASP A 35 9.76 -12.19 5.50
CA ASP A 35 10.98 -11.80 4.78
C ASP A 35 10.65 -11.21 3.40
N ASP A 36 9.76 -11.87 2.66
CA ASP A 36 9.25 -11.40 1.37
C ASP A 36 8.50 -10.07 1.51
N LEU A 37 7.75 -9.89 2.59
CA LEU A 37 7.11 -8.62 2.91
C LEU A 37 8.10 -7.48 3.12
N LEU A 38 9.12 -7.70 3.94
CA LEU A 38 10.11 -6.68 4.25
C LEU A 38 10.93 -6.33 3.00
N LYS A 39 11.28 -7.34 2.20
CA LYS A 39 12.05 -7.18 0.97
C LYS A 39 11.26 -6.47 -0.14
N ASN A 40 10.04 -6.95 -0.43
CA ASN A 40 9.21 -6.40 -1.51
C ASN A 40 8.54 -5.10 -1.08
N GLY A 41 8.05 -5.03 0.16
CA GLY A 41 7.51 -3.82 0.77
C GLY A 41 8.56 -2.71 0.92
N GLY A 42 9.78 -3.03 1.35
CA GLY A 42 10.88 -2.07 1.41
C GLY A 42 11.26 -1.50 0.04
N THR A 43 11.26 -2.35 -1.00
CA THR A 43 11.52 -1.93 -2.38
C THR A 43 10.41 -1.03 -2.93
N LEU A 44 9.14 -1.34 -2.62
CA LEU A 44 7.99 -0.52 -2.98
C LEU A 44 8.01 0.84 -2.27
N LEU A 45 8.24 0.87 -0.96
CA LEU A 45 8.32 2.12 -0.19
C LEU A 45 9.45 3.02 -0.70
N ARG A 46 10.59 2.42 -1.07
CA ARG A 46 11.71 3.16 -1.67
C ARG A 46 11.39 3.70 -3.07
N LYS A 47 10.62 2.97 -3.88
CA LYS A 47 10.14 3.46 -5.19
C LYS A 47 9.12 4.57 -5.02
N VAL A 48 8.19 4.45 -4.08
CA VAL A 48 7.19 5.47 -3.79
C VAL A 48 7.86 6.73 -3.26
N SER A 49 8.76 6.61 -2.29
CA SER A 49 9.45 7.77 -1.70
C SER A 49 10.33 8.52 -2.69
N LYS A 50 10.90 7.83 -3.68
CA LYS A 50 11.78 8.43 -4.68
C LYS A 50 11.04 9.02 -5.88
N ASN A 51 9.89 8.45 -6.27
CA ASN A 51 9.21 8.84 -7.50
C ASN A 51 7.93 9.67 -7.29
N PHE A 52 7.34 9.69 -6.09
CA PHE A 52 6.12 10.46 -5.85
C PHE A 52 6.44 11.91 -5.53
N SER A 53 5.70 12.83 -6.15
CA SER A 53 5.75 14.26 -5.79
C SER A 53 5.12 14.50 -4.42
N SER A 54 5.54 15.55 -3.70
CA SER A 54 5.03 15.91 -2.38
C SER A 54 3.50 16.00 -2.34
N THR A 55 2.89 16.55 -3.39
CA THR A 55 1.42 16.64 -3.51
C THR A 55 0.77 15.26 -3.57
N GLN A 56 1.36 14.31 -4.30
CA GLN A 56 0.83 12.96 -4.43
C GLN A 56 0.96 12.17 -3.12
N MET A 57 2.04 12.38 -2.35
CA MET A 57 2.15 11.80 -1.01
C MET A 57 1.11 12.34 -0.04
N ILE A 58 0.91 13.67 0.00
CA ILE A 58 -0.09 14.29 0.89
C ILE A 58 -1.48 13.77 0.58
N LEU A 59 -1.85 13.72 -0.70
CA LEU A 59 -3.13 13.16 -1.14
C LEU A 59 -3.24 11.67 -0.82
N GLY A 60 -2.15 10.91 -0.99
CA GLY A 60 -2.11 9.49 -0.64
C GLY A 60 -2.34 9.23 0.85
N VAL A 61 -1.69 9.99 1.73
CA VAL A 61 -1.89 9.89 3.18
C VAL A 61 -3.31 10.29 3.57
N ALA A 62 -3.86 11.37 2.99
CA ALA A 62 -5.23 11.79 3.25
C ALA A 62 -6.25 10.71 2.82
N ALA A 63 -6.06 10.10 1.64
CA ALA A 63 -6.90 9.00 1.18
C ALA A 63 -6.82 7.79 2.10
N LEU A 64 -5.61 7.39 2.53
CA LEU A 64 -5.41 6.30 3.49
C LEU A 64 -6.13 6.56 4.83
N ALA A 65 -6.09 7.79 5.34
CA ALA A 65 -6.78 8.16 6.57
C ALA A 65 -8.30 8.02 6.43
N VAL A 66 -8.89 8.53 5.34
CA VAL A 66 -10.33 8.40 5.08
C VAL A 66 -10.75 6.94 4.97
N VAL A 67 -10.01 6.12 4.22
CA VAL A 67 -10.29 4.69 4.09
C VAL A 67 -10.22 3.99 5.46
N SER A 68 -9.21 4.30 6.26
CA SER A 68 -9.04 3.73 7.60
C SER A 68 -10.24 4.02 8.50
N ILE A 69 -10.72 5.27 8.50
CA ILE A 69 -11.90 5.67 9.27
C ILE A 69 -13.14 4.88 8.84
N ILE A 70 -13.35 4.72 7.52
CA ILE A 70 -14.50 3.96 7.00
C ILE A 70 -14.42 2.48 7.39
N VAL A 71 -13.24 1.86 7.26
CA VAL A 71 -13.03 0.45 7.62
C VAL A 71 -13.28 0.22 9.11
N ILE A 72 -12.72 1.07 9.99
CA ILE A 72 -12.95 0.98 11.44
C ILE A 72 -14.44 1.12 11.76
N ASN A 73 -15.09 2.13 11.20
CA ASN A 73 -16.52 2.37 11.44
C ASN A 73 -17.39 1.20 10.96
N ARG A 74 -17.04 0.54 9.85
CA ARG A 74 -17.73 -0.67 9.39
C ARG A 74 -17.48 -1.85 10.32
N ALA A 75 -16.23 -2.11 10.68
CA ALA A 75 -15.87 -3.19 11.60
C ALA A 75 -16.56 -3.04 12.97
N SER A 76 -16.70 -1.82 13.49
CA SER A 76 -17.41 -1.53 14.74
C SER A 76 -18.94 -1.56 14.63
N GLN A 77 -19.51 -1.60 13.42
CA GLN A 77 -20.97 -1.76 13.20
C GLN A 77 -21.38 -3.22 13.04
N ASP A 78 -20.42 -4.10 12.70
CA ASP A 78 -20.64 -5.54 12.56
C ASP A 78 -20.48 -6.29 13.91
N GLU A 79 -20.12 -5.59 14.99
CA GLU A 79 -20.18 -6.04 16.41
C GLU A 79 -21.50 -5.64 17.09
#